data_AF-K2SKL4-F1
#
_entry.id   AF-K2SKL4-F1
#
_cell.length_a   1.000
_cell.length_b   1.000
_cell.length_c   1.000
_cell.angle_alpha   90.00
_cell.angle_beta   90.00
_cell.angle_gamma   90.00
#
_symmetry.space_group_name_H-M   'P 1'
#
loop_
_entity.id
_entity.type
_entity.pdbx_description
1 polymer ?
#
loop_
_entity_poly.entity_id
_entity_poly.type
_entity_poly.pdbx_seq_one_letter_code
_entity_poly.pdbx_strand_id
1 'polypeptide(L)'
;MSFTKTSRSISVTSDFLLTAECQAIGGEWKRSFLQLDKALGNADGEFRVESQDFSRSASDVVLREETGSTILHARLRRRDQSWREASFNLDAIVANRNGVLCVDTSYTRPPSEAVTCSSLEKLVADCRQTADDLKKQVYDQLAQEASAASQSVSTAFKGIQQMQEVLSDGGAYAYNQHFQQESEHLRFLLRDAVSQWSRMEDAMGAASQKVKQFQDADLQSVTAEIEAAEKRIAEEVYAAKLKQKEARDHLETLCKQIGQHQEEHKNALDQRHDAWARTVGFSIASVVVPFVFIPLAVNASKEREERHKDVCEIEGRRKEASCLRDRLDGLQIGLERTLEAATESIQNCERLRAQVRGIPEELRRFEERIHQKKRMLTEFSQSLHDAETDGVMAFQYSETLQEGREIIEELLRVKKDFDPANLGNLLQM
;
A
#
# COMPACT_ATOMS: atom_id res chain seq x y z
N MET A 1 17.51 23.27 -11.95
CA MET A 1 18.81 23.82 -12.40
C MET A 1 19.83 23.63 -11.28
N SER A 2 21.12 23.40 -11.60
CA SER A 2 22.19 23.34 -10.59
C SER A 2 22.31 24.72 -9.94
N PHE A 3 22.44 24.76 -8.62
CA PHE A 3 22.61 26.04 -7.93
C PHE A 3 23.96 26.67 -8.29
N THR A 4 25.01 25.87 -8.53
CA THR A 4 26.36 26.36 -8.90
C THR A 4 26.32 27.26 -10.14
N LYS A 5 25.52 26.91 -11.15
CA LYS A 5 25.38 27.72 -12.38
C LYS A 5 24.67 29.07 -12.20
N THR A 6 23.86 29.19 -11.16
CA THR A 6 23.00 30.37 -10.92
C THR A 6 23.34 31.05 -9.60
N SER A 7 24.50 30.72 -9.03
CA SER A 7 24.99 31.25 -7.76
C SER A 7 26.47 31.61 -7.86
N ARG A 8 26.93 32.52 -7.03
CA ARG A 8 28.34 32.93 -6.93
C ARG A 8 28.74 33.11 -5.46
N SER A 9 30.04 33.26 -5.21
CA SER A 9 30.59 33.41 -3.85
C SER A 9 30.19 32.24 -2.93
N ILE A 10 30.21 31.03 -3.49
CA ILE A 10 29.79 29.81 -2.81
C ILE A 10 30.83 29.45 -1.75
N SER A 11 30.40 29.30 -0.51
CA SER A 11 31.28 28.93 0.61
C SER A 11 30.51 28.13 1.65
N VAL A 12 31.23 27.32 2.42
CA VAL A 12 30.70 26.63 3.59
C VAL A 12 31.37 27.21 4.84
N THR A 13 30.58 27.52 5.85
CA THR A 13 31.09 27.99 7.15
C THR A 13 31.42 26.81 8.07
N SER A 14 32.08 27.05 9.20
CA SER A 14 32.38 26.04 10.22
C SER A 14 31.14 25.32 10.74
N ASP A 15 29.98 25.98 10.68
CA ASP A 15 28.71 25.47 11.18
C ASP A 15 27.95 24.69 10.09
N PHE A 16 28.65 24.31 9.01
CA PHE A 16 28.12 23.57 7.86
C PHE A 16 26.95 24.28 7.15
N LEU A 17 26.89 25.60 7.30
CA LEU A 17 25.95 26.46 6.58
C LEU A 17 26.57 26.81 5.21
N LEU A 18 25.93 26.31 4.15
CA LEU A 18 26.24 26.67 2.77
C LEU A 18 25.72 28.08 2.52
N THR A 19 26.58 28.96 2.02
CA THR A 19 26.23 30.34 1.69
C THR A 19 26.58 30.64 0.24
N ALA A 20 25.69 31.35 -0.45
CA ALA A 20 25.94 31.80 -1.83
C ALA A 20 25.12 33.06 -2.14
N GLU A 21 25.56 33.82 -3.14
CA GLU A 21 24.71 34.81 -3.80
C GLU A 21 24.00 34.14 -4.97
N CYS A 22 22.68 34.03 -4.90
CA CYS A 22 21.85 33.33 -5.87
C CYS A 22 21.10 34.34 -6.75
N GLN A 23 21.11 34.12 -8.06
CA GLN A 23 20.36 34.95 -9.00
C GLN A 23 18.86 34.64 -8.91
N ALA A 24 18.04 35.68 -8.75
CA ALA A 24 16.59 35.62 -8.80
C ALA A 24 16.09 35.71 -10.25
N ILE A 25 14.80 35.40 -10.48
CA ILE A 25 14.18 35.44 -11.82
C ILE A 25 14.27 36.83 -12.46
N GLY A 26 14.23 37.89 -11.64
CA GLY A 26 14.40 39.28 -12.09
C GLY A 26 15.86 39.69 -12.36
N GLY A 27 16.82 38.77 -12.25
CA GLY A 27 18.25 39.03 -12.46
C GLY A 27 19.00 39.60 -11.24
N GLU A 28 18.28 39.99 -10.19
CA GLU A 28 18.86 40.45 -8.92
C GLU A 28 19.60 39.31 -8.20
N TRP A 29 20.75 39.62 -7.59
CA TRP A 29 21.51 38.67 -6.77
C TRP A 29 21.10 38.78 -5.31
N LYS A 30 20.67 37.68 -4.70
CA LYS A 30 20.26 37.61 -3.29
C LYS A 30 21.19 36.68 -2.53
N ARG A 31 21.68 37.12 -1.38
CA ARG A 31 22.44 36.24 -0.49
C ARG A 31 21.50 35.24 0.16
N SER A 32 21.83 33.95 0.06
CA SER A 32 21.04 32.86 0.59
C SER A 32 21.91 31.86 1.35
N PHE A 33 21.25 31.09 2.22
CA PHE A 33 21.89 30.20 3.18
C PHE A 33 21.13 28.87 3.25
N LEU A 34 21.85 27.76 3.37
CA LEU A 34 21.26 26.43 3.46
C LEU A 34 22.04 25.57 4.46
N GLN A 35 21.36 25.04 5.48
CA GLN A 35 21.98 24.16 6.47
C GLN A 35 22.17 22.76 5.87
N LEU A 36 23.42 22.36 5.62
CA LEU A 36 23.72 21.06 5.00
C LEU A 36 23.41 19.88 5.93
N ASP A 37 23.56 20.05 7.24
CA ASP A 37 23.24 19.01 8.24
C ASP A 37 21.77 18.59 8.25
N LYS A 38 20.86 19.42 7.71
CA LYS A 38 19.45 19.04 7.59
C LYS A 38 19.19 18.11 6.39
N ALA A 39 20.14 18.01 5.47
CA ALA A 39 19.97 17.35 4.18
C ALA A 39 20.94 16.17 3.97
N LEU A 40 22.07 16.19 4.66
CA LEU A 40 23.14 15.21 4.55
C LEU A 40 23.41 14.58 5.92
N GLY A 41 23.54 13.26 5.91
CA GLY A 41 24.09 12.48 7.03
C GLY A 41 25.27 11.62 6.59
N ASN A 42 25.90 10.95 7.55
CA ASN A 42 26.98 10.00 7.31
C ASN A 42 26.49 8.56 7.50
N ALA A 43 26.60 7.74 6.46
CA ALA A 43 26.29 6.31 6.50
C ALA A 43 27.56 5.48 6.23
N ASP A 44 28.21 5.03 7.30
CA ASP A 44 29.45 4.22 7.25
C ASP A 44 30.60 4.83 6.42
N GLY A 45 30.81 6.14 6.55
CA GLY A 45 31.88 6.85 5.86
C GLY A 45 31.49 7.35 4.46
N GLU A 46 30.21 7.33 4.11
CA GLU A 46 29.68 7.87 2.86
C GLU A 46 28.58 8.91 3.14
N PHE A 47 28.49 9.92 2.28
CA PHE A 47 27.42 10.90 2.34
C PHE A 47 26.09 10.27 1.96
N ARG A 48 25.06 10.47 2.79
CA ARG A 48 23.70 10.02 2.53
C ARG A 48 22.74 11.19 2.55
N VAL A 49 22.06 11.38 1.41
CA VAL A 49 20.98 12.35 1.27
C VAL A 49 19.79 11.95 2.15
N GLU A 50 19.06 12.94 2.67
CA GLU A 50 17.90 12.78 3.58
C GLU A 50 18.23 12.16 4.95
N SER A 51 19.51 11.90 5.22
CA SER A 51 19.99 11.71 6.58
C SER A 51 20.37 13.07 7.18
N GLN A 52 20.53 13.12 8.50
CA GLN A 52 20.84 14.36 9.23
C GLN A 52 22.18 14.25 9.95
N ASP A 53 22.72 15.41 10.33
CA ASP A 53 23.84 15.55 11.25
C ASP A 53 25.16 14.88 10.77
N PHE A 54 25.49 14.96 9.47
CA PHE A 54 26.78 14.43 8.99
C PHE A 54 27.96 15.07 9.73
N SER A 55 27.86 16.35 10.07
CA SER A 55 28.86 17.13 10.79
C SER A 55 29.40 16.47 12.05
N ARG A 56 28.54 15.78 12.81
CA ARG A 56 28.90 15.11 14.08
C ARG A 56 29.97 14.04 13.93
N SER A 57 30.17 13.57 12.71
CA SER A 57 31.08 12.48 12.36
C SER A 57 31.94 12.82 11.14
N ALA A 58 32.05 14.11 10.82
CA ALA A 58 32.84 14.62 9.71
C ALA A 58 34.02 15.46 10.23
N SER A 59 35.16 15.39 9.56
CA SER A 59 36.29 16.28 9.74
C SER A 59 36.77 16.81 8.39
N ASP A 60 37.55 17.90 8.42
CA ASP A 60 38.21 18.46 7.23
C ASP A 60 37.23 18.78 6.08
N VAL A 61 36.08 19.37 6.41
CA VAL A 61 35.03 19.67 5.43
C VAL A 61 35.42 20.88 4.59
N VAL A 62 35.53 20.68 3.28
CA VAL A 62 35.93 21.72 2.31
C VAL A 62 35.08 21.64 1.04
N LEU A 63 34.78 22.80 0.46
CA LEU A 63 34.17 22.88 -0.88
C LEU A 63 35.27 23.00 -1.93
N ARG A 64 35.13 22.27 -3.03
CA ARG A 64 35.96 22.39 -4.21
C ARG A 64 35.08 22.52 -5.44
N GLU A 65 35.45 23.43 -6.33
CA GLU A 65 34.84 23.50 -7.66
C GLU A 65 35.58 22.54 -8.59
N GLU A 66 34.89 21.52 -9.07
CA GLU A 66 35.43 20.53 -10.00
C GLU A 66 34.50 20.44 -11.20
N THR A 67 35.06 20.59 -12.41
CA THR A 67 34.33 20.51 -13.68
C THR A 67 33.07 21.40 -13.76
N GLY A 68 33.07 22.54 -13.04
CA GLY A 68 31.93 23.48 -12.97
C GLY A 68 30.80 23.04 -12.05
N SER A 69 31.05 22.08 -11.15
CA SER A 69 30.14 21.66 -10.08
C SER A 69 30.77 21.92 -8.72
N THR A 70 29.95 22.24 -7.72
CA THR A 70 30.42 22.40 -6.33
C THR A 70 30.42 21.04 -5.62
N ILE A 71 31.61 20.52 -5.30
CA ILE A 71 31.80 19.24 -4.63
C ILE A 71 32.18 19.48 -3.16
N LEU A 72 31.42 18.87 -2.25
CA LEU A 72 31.69 18.82 -0.83
C LEU A 72 32.61 17.64 -0.51
N HIS A 73 33.82 17.92 -0.03
CA HIS A 73 34.77 16.93 0.45
C HIS A 73 34.79 16.92 1.96
N ALA A 74 34.86 15.73 2.56
CA ALA A 74 35.00 15.54 4.00
C ALA A 74 35.66 14.21 4.32
N ARG A 75 36.24 14.09 5.50
CA ARG A 75 36.58 12.79 6.09
C ARG A 75 35.44 12.36 6.99
N LEU A 76 34.76 11.27 6.67
CA LEU A 76 33.62 10.75 7.40
C LEU A 76 34.04 9.54 8.23
N ARG A 77 33.62 9.52 9.50
CA ARG A 77 33.91 8.41 10.42
C ARG A 77 32.99 7.22 10.13
N ARG A 78 33.58 6.04 9.93
CA ARG A 78 32.89 4.76 9.73
C ARG A 78 32.42 4.16 11.05
N ARG A 79 31.62 3.08 10.99
CA ARG A 79 31.15 2.37 12.19
C ARG A 79 32.27 1.73 13.00
N ASP A 80 33.35 1.33 12.33
CA ASP A 80 34.57 0.79 12.94
C ASP A 80 35.52 1.86 13.52
N GLN A 81 35.07 3.13 13.59
CA GLN A 81 35.84 4.30 14.03
C GLN A 81 36.98 4.72 13.09
N SER A 82 37.18 4.05 11.95
CA SER A 82 38.12 4.52 10.92
C SER A 82 37.56 5.74 10.17
N TRP A 83 38.45 6.54 9.57
CA TRP A 83 38.08 7.72 8.79
C TRP A 83 38.22 7.42 7.30
N ARG A 84 37.21 7.79 6.50
CA ARG A 84 37.20 7.63 5.04
C ARG A 84 37.02 8.98 4.36
N GLU A 85 37.82 9.28 3.35
CA GLU A 85 37.58 10.44 2.49
C GLU A 85 36.35 10.18 1.62
N ALA A 86 35.43 11.14 1.64
CA ALA A 86 34.19 11.11 0.89
C ALA A 86 33.99 12.45 0.18
N SER A 87 33.41 12.40 -1.01
CA SER A 87 33.07 13.56 -1.82
C SER A 87 31.61 13.47 -2.26
N PHE A 88 30.90 14.58 -2.27
CA PHE A 88 29.50 14.64 -2.66
C PHE A 88 29.22 15.87 -3.53
N ASN A 89 28.58 15.67 -4.68
CA ASN A 89 28.21 16.77 -5.56
C ASN A 89 26.96 17.49 -5.01
N LEU A 90 27.12 18.72 -4.52
CA LEU A 90 26.00 19.49 -3.97
C LEU A 90 24.95 19.84 -5.03
N ASP A 91 25.32 19.93 -6.30
CA ASP A 91 24.36 20.20 -7.38
C ASP A 91 23.32 19.10 -7.58
N ALA A 92 23.56 17.91 -7.00
CA ALA A 92 22.61 16.81 -7.01
C ALA A 92 21.39 17.08 -6.12
N ILE A 93 21.55 17.84 -5.02
CA ILE A 93 20.50 18.04 -4.01
C ILE A 93 20.22 19.50 -3.72
N VAL A 94 21.09 20.43 -4.09
CA VAL A 94 20.91 21.86 -3.84
C VAL A 94 20.48 22.53 -5.13
N ALA A 95 19.39 23.28 -5.05
CA ALA A 95 18.89 24.11 -6.14
C ALA A 95 18.77 25.57 -5.69
N ASN A 96 18.95 26.48 -6.64
CA ASN A 96 18.54 27.87 -6.49
C ASN A 96 17.10 28.02 -7.04
N ARG A 97 16.16 28.41 -6.19
CA ARG A 97 14.79 28.75 -6.56
C ARG A 97 14.55 30.23 -6.29
N ASN A 98 14.62 31.04 -7.36
CA ASN A 98 14.35 32.47 -7.34
C ASN A 98 15.20 33.25 -6.31
N GLY A 99 16.50 32.97 -6.26
CA GLY A 99 17.45 33.61 -5.34
C GLY A 99 17.49 32.98 -3.95
N VAL A 100 16.87 31.81 -3.76
CA VAL A 100 16.85 31.09 -2.47
C VAL A 100 17.42 29.69 -2.66
N LEU A 101 18.45 29.33 -1.89
CA LEU A 101 18.97 27.97 -1.82
C LEU A 101 17.95 27.07 -1.11
N CYS A 102 17.65 25.93 -1.72
CA CYS A 102 16.81 24.90 -1.12
C CYS A 102 17.33 23.52 -1.46
N VAL A 103 17.01 22.53 -0.62
CA VAL A 103 17.21 21.13 -0.95
C VAL A 103 16.13 20.71 -1.95
N ASP A 104 16.55 20.27 -3.12
CA ASP A 104 15.69 19.70 -4.15
C ASP A 104 15.54 18.20 -3.92
N THR A 105 14.69 17.84 -2.95
CA THR A 105 14.39 16.43 -2.61
C THR A 105 13.55 15.73 -3.67
N SER A 106 13.15 16.41 -4.75
CA SER A 106 12.33 15.81 -5.81
C SER A 106 13.03 14.65 -6.54
N TYR A 107 14.34 14.53 -6.41
CA TYR A 107 15.13 13.45 -7.02
C TYR A 107 15.46 12.30 -6.07
N THR A 108 15.38 12.54 -4.76
CA THR A 108 15.85 11.58 -3.75
C THR A 108 14.75 11.05 -2.86
N ARG A 109 13.60 11.72 -2.80
CA ARG A 109 12.48 11.27 -1.97
C ARG A 109 11.83 10.08 -2.68
N PRO A 110 12.04 8.81 -2.26
CA PRO A 110 11.08 7.78 -2.58
C PRO A 110 9.71 8.33 -2.14
N PRO A 111 8.62 8.11 -2.88
CA PRO A 111 7.30 8.66 -2.57
C PRO A 111 6.98 8.42 -1.09
N SER A 112 7.26 9.42 -0.25
CA SER A 112 7.41 9.19 1.18
C SER A 112 6.03 9.25 1.76
N GLU A 113 5.68 8.24 2.55
CA GLU A 113 4.37 8.09 3.19
C GLU A 113 3.22 7.79 2.22
N ALA A 114 3.51 7.37 0.98
CA ALA A 114 2.57 6.52 0.28
C ALA A 114 2.31 5.32 1.20
N VAL A 115 1.03 5.05 1.50
CA VAL A 115 0.62 3.90 2.29
C VAL A 115 1.40 2.71 1.78
N THR A 116 2.36 2.25 2.58
CA THR A 116 3.27 1.22 2.13
C THR A 116 2.42 -0.01 1.86
N CYS A 117 2.69 -0.74 0.77
CA CYS A 117 1.98 -2.00 0.51
C CYS A 117 2.00 -2.90 1.75
N SER A 118 3.04 -2.82 2.59
CA SER A 118 3.13 -3.52 3.88
C SER A 118 2.03 -3.15 4.89
N SER A 119 1.60 -1.89 4.94
CA SER A 119 0.52 -1.45 5.84
C SER A 119 -0.83 -2.00 5.38
N LEU A 120 -1.09 -1.98 4.06
CA LEU A 120 -2.29 -2.59 3.48
C LEU A 120 -2.28 -4.12 3.58
N GLU A 121 -1.13 -4.75 3.37
CA GLU A 121 -0.94 -6.20 3.55
C GLU A 121 -1.27 -6.60 4.99
N LYS A 122 -0.79 -5.84 5.97
CA LYS A 122 -1.12 -6.04 7.37
C LYS A 122 -2.62 -5.86 7.62
N LEU A 123 -3.23 -4.79 7.11
CA LEU A 123 -4.66 -4.52 7.26
C LEU A 123 -5.53 -5.66 6.69
N VAL A 124 -5.18 -6.16 5.49
CA VAL A 124 -5.88 -7.28 4.86
C VAL A 124 -5.67 -8.59 5.63
N ALA A 125 -4.46 -8.83 6.14
CA ALA A 125 -4.18 -9.98 6.98
C ALA A 125 -4.98 -9.94 8.30
N ASP A 126 -5.02 -8.78 8.96
CA ASP A 126 -5.78 -8.55 10.20
C ASP A 126 -7.29 -8.72 9.94
N CYS A 127 -7.81 -8.22 8.80
CA CYS A 127 -9.20 -8.41 8.38
C CYS A 127 -9.55 -9.89 8.17
N ARG A 128 -8.65 -10.64 7.52
CA ARG A 128 -8.85 -12.08 7.29
C ARG A 128 -8.83 -12.87 8.59
N GLN A 129 -7.88 -12.56 9.48
CA GLN A 129 -7.80 -13.17 10.80
C GLN A 129 -9.08 -12.89 11.60
N THR A 130 -9.58 -11.65 11.57
CA THR A 130 -10.84 -11.27 12.24
C THR A 130 -12.04 -12.03 11.66
N ALA A 131 -12.09 -12.25 10.35
CA ALA A 131 -13.13 -13.06 9.71
C ALA A 131 -13.09 -14.53 10.17
N ASP A 132 -11.89 -15.12 10.28
CA ASP A 132 -11.71 -16.50 10.73
C ASP A 132 -12.01 -16.67 12.23
N ASP A 133 -11.61 -15.69 13.06
CA ASP A 133 -11.95 -15.64 14.48
C ASP A 133 -13.45 -15.47 14.69
N LEU A 134 -14.12 -14.65 13.88
CA LEU A 134 -15.57 -14.50 13.90
C LEU A 134 -16.28 -15.80 13.55
N LYS A 135 -15.84 -16.49 12.48
CA LYS A 135 -16.37 -17.82 12.11
C LYS A 135 -16.24 -18.73 13.32
N LYS A 136 -15.03 -18.90 13.86
CA LYS A 136 -14.76 -19.77 15.01
C LYS A 136 -15.63 -19.43 16.21
N GLN A 137 -15.76 -18.16 16.57
CA GLN A 137 -16.62 -17.72 17.67
C GLN A 137 -18.08 -18.09 17.44
N VAL A 138 -18.60 -17.92 16.22
CA VAL A 138 -19.96 -18.35 15.86
C VAL A 138 -20.10 -19.86 15.98
N TYR A 139 -19.15 -20.65 15.47
CA TYR A 139 -19.16 -22.10 15.60
C TYR A 139 -19.18 -22.56 17.05
N ASP A 140 -18.28 -22.04 17.88
CA ASP A 140 -18.16 -22.41 19.29
C ASP A 140 -19.46 -22.06 20.04
N GLN A 141 -20.03 -20.88 19.78
CA GLN A 141 -21.31 -20.45 20.37
C GLN A 141 -22.47 -21.37 19.94
N LEU A 142 -22.60 -21.66 18.64
CA LEU A 142 -23.67 -22.53 18.14
C LEU A 142 -23.51 -23.98 18.59
N ALA A 143 -22.29 -24.49 18.71
CA ALA A 143 -22.03 -25.83 19.21
C ALA A 143 -22.42 -25.96 20.69
N GLN A 144 -22.13 -24.95 21.50
CA GLN A 144 -22.51 -24.92 22.92
C GLN A 144 -24.03 -24.92 23.09
N GLU A 145 -24.73 -24.02 22.41
CA GLU A 145 -26.20 -23.92 22.50
C GLU A 145 -26.89 -25.17 21.95
N ALA A 146 -26.38 -25.73 20.85
CA ALA A 146 -26.95 -26.95 20.30
C ALA A 146 -26.73 -28.18 21.20
N SER A 147 -25.60 -28.26 21.90
CA SER A 147 -25.37 -29.33 22.88
C SER A 147 -26.36 -29.23 24.04
N ALA A 148 -26.61 -28.02 24.55
CA ALA A 148 -27.56 -27.80 25.64
C ALA A 148 -28.99 -28.19 25.24
N ALA A 149 -29.42 -27.75 24.06
CA ALA A 149 -30.75 -28.07 23.55
C ALA A 149 -30.91 -29.54 23.18
N SER A 150 -29.90 -30.17 22.57
CA SER A 150 -29.91 -31.62 22.31
C SER A 150 -30.01 -32.43 23.60
N GLN A 151 -29.34 -32.01 24.67
CA GLN A 151 -29.41 -32.68 25.97
C GLN A 151 -30.80 -32.55 26.60
N SER A 152 -31.42 -31.37 26.50
CA SER A 152 -32.77 -31.14 27.02
C SER A 152 -33.82 -31.96 26.26
N VAL A 153 -33.78 -31.97 24.92
CA VAL A 153 -34.63 -32.81 24.08
C VAL A 153 -34.44 -34.31 24.38
N SER A 154 -33.19 -34.77 24.52
CA SER A 154 -32.89 -36.16 24.88
C SER A 154 -33.48 -36.54 26.24
N THR A 155 -33.39 -35.62 27.22
CA THR A 155 -33.96 -35.80 28.56
C THR A 155 -35.48 -35.88 28.50
N ALA A 156 -36.13 -35.00 27.73
CA ALA A 156 -37.56 -35.03 27.52
C ALA A 156 -38.04 -36.37 26.93
N PHE A 157 -37.39 -36.83 25.86
CA PHE A 157 -37.75 -38.11 25.24
C PHE A 157 -37.44 -39.32 26.12
N LYS A 158 -36.40 -39.27 26.95
CA LYS A 158 -36.13 -40.32 27.93
C LYS A 158 -37.24 -40.36 28.99
N GLY A 159 -37.71 -39.21 29.45
CA GLY A 159 -38.87 -39.11 30.34
C GLY A 159 -40.14 -39.70 29.73
N ILE A 160 -40.42 -39.40 28.46
CA ILE A 160 -41.54 -39.98 27.71
C ILE A 160 -41.42 -41.52 27.62
N GLN A 161 -40.24 -42.06 27.34
CA GLN A 161 -40.02 -43.51 27.27
C GLN A 161 -40.22 -44.20 28.64
N GLN A 162 -39.67 -43.61 29.71
CA GLN A 162 -39.87 -44.13 31.07
C GLN A 162 -41.35 -44.15 31.44
N MET A 163 -42.10 -43.13 31.03
CA MET A 163 -43.54 -43.08 31.22
C MET A 163 -44.27 -44.17 30.43
N GLN A 164 -43.85 -44.42 29.18
CA GLN A 164 -44.38 -45.51 28.37
C GLN A 164 -44.17 -46.88 29.02
N GLU A 165 -42.98 -47.13 29.59
CA GLU A 165 -42.66 -48.37 30.31
C GLU A 165 -43.56 -48.54 31.54
N VAL A 166 -43.69 -47.48 32.34
CA VAL A 166 -44.56 -47.46 33.53
C VAL A 166 -46.03 -47.71 33.18
N LEU A 167 -46.52 -47.17 32.07
CA LEU A 167 -47.88 -47.43 31.57
C LEU A 167 -48.03 -48.84 30.98
N SER A 168 -46.94 -49.42 30.47
CA SER A 168 -46.92 -50.74 29.86
C SER A 168 -47.04 -51.86 30.89
N ASP A 169 -46.39 -51.69 32.05
CA ASP A 169 -46.37 -52.68 33.14
C ASP A 169 -47.74 -52.90 33.81
N GLY A 170 -48.71 -52.00 33.61
CA GLY A 170 -50.14 -52.18 33.94
C GLY A 170 -50.49 -52.32 35.43
N GLY A 171 -49.53 -52.64 36.30
CA GLY A 171 -49.74 -52.89 37.72
C GLY A 171 -49.90 -51.65 38.58
N ALA A 172 -49.40 -50.48 38.14
CA ALA A 172 -49.41 -49.25 38.93
C ALA A 172 -50.74 -48.47 38.84
N TYR A 173 -51.53 -48.63 37.77
CA TYR A 173 -52.69 -47.77 37.46
C TYR A 173 -54.04 -48.48 37.53
N ALA A 174 -54.13 -49.66 38.14
CA ALA A 174 -55.35 -50.48 38.14
C ALA A 174 -56.54 -49.84 38.91
N TYR A 175 -56.35 -48.73 39.63
CA TYR A 175 -57.41 -48.05 40.39
C TYR A 175 -57.29 -46.51 40.28
N ASN A 176 -58.05 -45.90 39.36
CA ASN A 176 -58.44 -44.48 39.31
C ASN A 176 -57.39 -43.44 39.76
N GLN A 177 -56.14 -43.57 39.32
CA GLN A 177 -55.15 -42.51 39.54
C GLN A 177 -55.12 -41.56 38.35
N HIS A 178 -55.28 -40.27 38.64
CA HIS A 178 -55.15 -39.20 37.67
C HIS A 178 -53.69 -39.09 37.20
N PHE A 179 -53.45 -39.07 35.88
CA PHE A 179 -52.13 -38.82 35.24
C PHE A 179 -51.60 -37.39 35.45
N GLN A 180 -52.06 -36.71 36.50
CA GLN A 180 -51.81 -35.29 36.69
C GLN A 180 -50.35 -35.02 37.06
N GLN A 181 -49.72 -35.88 37.87
CA GLN A 181 -48.31 -35.70 38.23
C GLN A 181 -47.38 -35.99 37.05
N GLU A 182 -47.70 -37.05 36.30
CA GLU A 182 -46.99 -37.48 35.10
C GLU A 182 -47.10 -36.42 33.99
N SER A 183 -48.30 -35.89 33.75
CA SER A 183 -48.52 -34.83 32.76
C SER A 183 -47.79 -33.53 33.13
N GLU A 184 -47.78 -33.11 34.39
CA GLU A 184 -46.99 -31.95 34.82
C GLU A 184 -45.49 -32.17 34.67
N HIS A 185 -44.99 -33.39 34.92
CA HIS A 185 -43.59 -33.74 34.69
C HIS A 185 -43.22 -33.70 33.20
N LEU A 186 -44.05 -34.26 32.33
CA LEU A 186 -43.87 -34.18 30.88
C LEU A 186 -43.91 -32.74 30.37
N ARG A 187 -44.87 -31.95 30.86
CA ARG A 187 -44.97 -30.52 30.54
C ARG A 187 -43.67 -29.80 30.88
N PHE A 188 -43.13 -30.05 32.08
CA PHE A 188 -41.87 -29.44 32.50
C PHE A 188 -40.71 -29.80 31.55
N LEU A 189 -40.57 -31.08 31.19
CA LEU A 189 -39.50 -31.55 30.31
C LEU A 189 -39.61 -30.99 28.89
N LEU A 190 -40.81 -31.00 28.30
CA LEU A 190 -41.04 -30.45 26.96
C LEU A 190 -40.85 -28.93 26.94
N ARG A 191 -41.32 -28.23 27.97
CA ARG A 191 -41.12 -26.78 28.10
C ARG A 191 -39.65 -26.40 28.23
N ASP A 192 -38.85 -27.17 28.96
CA ASP A 192 -37.40 -26.94 29.01
C ASP A 192 -36.76 -27.16 27.63
N ALA A 193 -37.15 -28.23 26.91
CA ALA A 193 -36.66 -28.51 25.57
C ALA A 193 -36.99 -27.39 24.57
N VAL A 194 -38.24 -26.90 24.57
CA VAL A 194 -38.68 -25.74 23.77
C VAL A 194 -37.87 -24.50 24.15
N SER A 195 -37.67 -24.25 25.44
CA SER A 195 -36.90 -23.09 25.90
C SER A 195 -35.44 -23.14 25.47
N GLN A 196 -34.77 -24.30 25.53
CA GLN A 196 -33.39 -24.41 25.06
C GLN A 196 -33.31 -24.26 23.54
N TRP A 197 -34.32 -24.72 22.78
CA TRP A 197 -34.30 -24.50 21.34
C TRP A 197 -34.52 -23.06 20.92
N SER A 198 -35.43 -22.35 21.58
CA SER A 198 -35.60 -20.92 21.34
C SER A 198 -34.30 -20.15 21.55
N ARG A 199 -33.49 -20.51 22.57
CA ARG A 199 -32.16 -19.92 22.78
C ARG A 199 -31.18 -20.18 21.62
N MET A 200 -31.21 -21.37 21.04
CA MET A 200 -30.41 -21.68 19.86
C MET A 200 -30.84 -20.85 18.64
N GLU A 201 -32.15 -20.67 18.42
CA GLU A 201 -32.65 -19.83 17.34
C GLU A 201 -32.22 -18.36 17.50
N ASP A 202 -32.28 -17.85 18.73
CA ASP A 202 -31.79 -16.52 19.08
C ASP A 202 -30.28 -16.41 18.85
N ALA A 203 -29.50 -17.44 19.24
CA ALA A 203 -28.07 -17.51 18.99
C ALA A 203 -27.74 -17.53 17.49
N MET A 204 -28.51 -18.25 16.66
CA MET A 204 -28.37 -18.22 15.21
C MET A 204 -28.72 -16.85 14.63
N GLY A 205 -29.76 -16.19 15.13
CA GLY A 205 -30.11 -14.82 14.76
C GLY A 205 -28.97 -13.83 15.08
N ALA A 206 -28.43 -13.91 16.30
CA ALA A 206 -27.30 -13.09 16.73
C ALA A 206 -26.04 -13.36 15.90
N ALA A 207 -25.78 -14.63 15.55
CA ALA A 207 -24.65 -15.00 14.69
C ALA A 207 -24.74 -14.39 13.29
N SER A 208 -25.91 -14.50 12.62
CA SER A 208 -26.17 -13.83 11.33
C SER A 208 -25.96 -12.32 11.44
N GLN A 209 -26.46 -11.68 12.51
CA GLN A 209 -26.27 -10.25 12.72
C GLN A 209 -24.80 -9.87 12.89
N LYS A 210 -23.99 -10.65 13.62
CA LYS A 210 -22.54 -10.41 13.76
C LYS A 210 -21.82 -10.52 12.42
N VAL A 211 -22.14 -11.54 11.61
CA VAL A 211 -21.57 -11.70 10.25
C VAL A 211 -21.88 -10.50 9.39
N LYS A 212 -23.14 -10.03 9.41
CA LYS A 212 -23.57 -8.85 8.66
C LYS A 212 -22.88 -7.57 9.14
N GLN A 213 -22.74 -7.38 10.45
CA GLN A 213 -22.01 -6.24 11.02
C GLN A 213 -20.55 -6.20 10.56
N PHE A 214 -19.85 -7.35 10.56
CA PHE A 214 -18.49 -7.45 10.05
C PHE A 214 -18.40 -7.11 8.55
N GLN A 215 -19.36 -7.60 7.75
CA GLN A 215 -19.43 -7.28 6.32
C GLN A 215 -19.67 -5.79 6.07
N ASP A 216 -20.57 -5.16 6.83
CA ASP A 216 -20.98 -3.77 6.63
C ASP A 216 -19.97 -2.76 7.21
N ALA A 217 -19.23 -3.11 8.27
CA ALA A 217 -18.29 -2.20 8.92
C ALA A 217 -16.84 -2.51 8.54
N ASP A 218 -16.30 -3.62 9.03
CA ASP A 218 -14.86 -3.91 8.95
C ASP A 218 -14.43 -4.17 7.51
N LEU A 219 -15.17 -5.01 6.78
CA LEU A 219 -14.85 -5.37 5.41
C LEU A 219 -15.02 -4.18 4.43
N GLN A 220 -16.05 -3.36 4.62
CA GLN A 220 -16.22 -2.14 3.83
C GLN A 220 -15.12 -1.12 4.13
N SER A 221 -14.71 -0.96 5.39
CA SER A 221 -13.60 -0.07 5.77
C SER A 221 -12.30 -0.46 5.08
N VAL A 222 -11.92 -1.75 5.13
CA VAL A 222 -10.71 -2.26 4.48
C VAL A 222 -10.78 -2.11 2.96
N THR A 223 -11.95 -2.36 2.37
CA THR A 223 -12.16 -2.17 0.93
C THR A 223 -11.98 -0.70 0.53
N ALA A 224 -12.55 0.24 1.29
CA ALA A 224 -12.41 1.67 1.06
C ALA A 224 -10.96 2.16 1.21
N GLU A 225 -10.20 1.61 2.17
CA GLU A 225 -8.78 1.92 2.33
C GLU A 225 -7.93 1.45 1.14
N ILE A 226 -8.20 0.25 0.61
CA ILE A 226 -7.55 -0.26 -0.61
C ILE A 226 -7.89 0.64 -1.81
N GLU A 227 -9.16 1.00 -2.01
CA GLU A 227 -9.59 1.90 -3.08
C GLU A 227 -8.93 3.29 -2.98
N ALA A 228 -8.85 3.84 -1.78
CA ALA A 228 -8.18 5.12 -1.52
C ALA A 228 -6.66 5.04 -1.77
N ALA A 229 -6.02 3.91 -1.48
CA ALA A 229 -4.61 3.69 -1.79
C ALA A 229 -4.37 3.58 -3.30
N GLU A 230 -5.19 2.81 -4.01
CA GLU A 230 -5.09 2.70 -5.46
C GLU A 230 -5.30 4.03 -6.18
N LYS A 231 -6.27 4.84 -5.74
CA LYS A 231 -6.48 6.18 -6.30
C LYS A 231 -5.24 7.06 -6.14
N ARG A 232 -4.62 7.05 -4.96
CA ARG A 232 -3.38 7.80 -4.70
C ARG A 232 -2.23 7.33 -5.59
N ILE A 233 -2.03 6.00 -5.72
CA ILE A 233 -1.00 5.44 -6.59
C ILE A 233 -1.26 5.82 -8.06
N ALA A 234 -2.52 5.77 -8.51
CA ALA A 234 -2.89 6.16 -9.88
C ALA A 234 -2.59 7.64 -10.17
N GLU A 235 -2.87 8.54 -9.22
CA GLU A 235 -2.52 9.97 -9.30
C GLU A 235 -1.01 10.18 -9.37
N GLU A 236 -0.22 9.45 -8.56
CA GLU A 236 1.24 9.49 -8.60
C GLU A 236 1.81 8.97 -9.93
N VAL A 237 1.30 7.86 -10.45
CA VAL A 237 1.68 7.30 -11.76
C VAL A 237 1.39 8.31 -12.86
N TYR A 238 0.21 8.95 -12.83
CA TYR A 238 -0.15 9.96 -13.82
C TYR A 238 0.80 11.16 -13.77
N ALA A 239 1.09 11.68 -12.57
CA ALA A 239 2.02 12.79 -12.37
C ALA A 239 3.46 12.43 -12.82
N ALA A 240 3.93 11.21 -12.53
CA ALA A 240 5.24 10.74 -12.96
C ALA A 240 5.32 10.56 -14.49
N LYS A 241 4.28 10.02 -15.13
CA LYS A 241 4.20 9.92 -16.60
C LYS A 241 4.22 11.29 -17.26
N LEU A 242 3.52 12.27 -16.69
CA LEU A 242 3.51 13.64 -17.21
C LEU A 242 4.93 14.26 -17.15
N LYS A 243 5.61 14.14 -16.00
CA LYS A 243 7.00 14.60 -15.85
C LYS A 243 7.97 13.88 -16.78
N GLN A 244 7.78 12.58 -17.00
CA GLN A 244 8.59 11.80 -17.93
C GLN A 244 8.42 12.29 -19.37
N LYS A 245 7.17 12.61 -19.76
CA LYS A 245 6.89 13.19 -21.08
C LYS A 245 7.56 14.56 -21.25
N GLU A 246 7.42 15.45 -20.28
CA GLU A 246 8.06 16.77 -20.31
C GLU A 246 9.60 16.67 -20.38
N ALA A 247 10.19 15.76 -19.60
CA ALA A 247 11.63 15.51 -19.64
C ALA A 247 12.09 14.99 -21.01
N ARG A 248 11.30 14.11 -21.63
CA ARG A 248 11.57 13.58 -22.98
C ARG A 248 11.48 14.68 -24.05
N ASP A 249 10.46 15.53 -23.99
CA ASP A 249 10.30 16.65 -24.94
C ASP A 249 11.47 17.65 -24.82
N HIS A 250 11.96 17.89 -23.60
CA HIS A 250 13.16 18.70 -23.36
C HIS A 250 14.45 18.03 -23.88
N LEU A 251 14.61 16.73 -23.67
CA LEU A 251 15.75 15.96 -24.21
C LEU A 251 15.78 16.02 -25.74
N GLU A 252 14.64 15.86 -26.40
CA GLU A 252 14.55 15.96 -27.85
C GLU A 252 14.97 17.35 -28.35
N THR A 253 14.53 18.40 -27.64
CA THR A 253 14.91 19.79 -27.95
C THR A 253 16.41 20.03 -27.78
N LEU A 254 17.01 19.55 -26.69
CA LEU A 254 18.46 19.65 -26.47
C LEU A 254 19.26 18.85 -27.50
N CYS A 255 18.80 17.66 -27.89
CA CYS A 255 19.44 16.87 -28.94
C CYS A 255 19.47 17.63 -30.27
N LYS A 256 18.39 18.33 -30.63
CA LYS A 256 18.34 19.19 -31.81
C LYS A 256 19.35 20.35 -31.71
N GLN A 257 19.43 21.02 -30.55
CA GLN A 257 20.39 22.11 -30.31
C GLN A 257 21.85 21.62 -30.37
N ILE A 258 22.16 20.47 -29.76
CA ILE A 258 23.50 19.86 -29.84
C ILE A 258 23.84 19.56 -31.30
N GLY A 259 22.90 19.02 -32.08
CA GLY A 259 23.09 18.77 -33.51
C GLY A 259 23.38 20.06 -34.30
N GLN A 260 22.64 21.14 -34.03
CA GLN A 260 22.90 22.45 -34.63
C GLN A 260 24.29 22.98 -34.26
N HIS A 261 24.67 22.94 -32.98
CA HIS A 261 26.01 23.37 -32.55
C HIS A 261 27.14 22.51 -33.10
N GLN A 262 26.92 21.21 -33.34
CA GLN A 262 27.90 20.35 -34.01
C GLN A 262 28.13 20.77 -35.45
N GLU A 263 27.06 21.12 -36.18
CA GLU A 263 27.16 21.60 -37.56
C GLU A 263 27.78 23.00 -37.62
N GLU A 264 27.39 23.91 -36.73
CA GLU A 264 28.01 25.24 -36.57
C GLU A 264 29.51 25.12 -36.26
N HIS A 265 29.89 24.22 -35.35
CA HIS A 265 31.28 23.96 -35.01
C HIS A 265 32.07 23.44 -36.20
N LYS A 266 31.50 22.52 -36.98
CA LYS A 266 32.12 21.98 -38.20
C LYS A 266 32.34 23.10 -39.23
N ASN A 267 31.31 23.90 -39.49
CA ASN A 267 31.40 25.05 -40.40
C ASN A 267 32.43 26.09 -39.93
N ALA A 268 32.52 26.35 -38.62
CA ALA A 268 33.50 27.26 -38.03
C ALA A 268 34.94 26.72 -38.15
N LEU A 269 35.13 25.39 -37.99
CA LEU A 269 36.42 24.74 -38.23
C LEU A 269 36.86 24.82 -39.69
N ASP A 270 35.94 24.57 -40.62
CA ASP A 270 36.22 24.67 -42.07
C ASP A 270 36.60 26.12 -42.44
N GLN A 271 35.85 27.11 -41.97
CA GLN A 271 36.15 28.54 -42.17
C GLN A 271 37.49 28.94 -41.53
N ARG A 272 37.82 28.40 -40.35
CA ARG A 272 39.11 28.62 -39.69
C ARG A 272 40.26 28.02 -40.50
N HIS A 273 40.07 26.83 -41.07
CA HIS A 273 41.06 26.19 -41.94
C HIS A 273 41.30 27.03 -43.21
N ASP A 274 40.25 27.56 -43.82
CA ASP A 274 40.34 28.45 -44.99
C ASP A 274 41.02 29.79 -44.66
N ALA A 275 40.70 30.40 -43.52
CA ALA A 275 41.39 31.61 -43.04
C ALA A 275 42.87 31.35 -42.75
N TRP A 276 43.19 30.18 -42.16
CA TRP A 276 44.57 29.75 -41.93
C TRP A 276 45.33 29.58 -43.25
N ALA A 277 44.76 28.87 -44.22
CA ALA A 277 45.35 28.67 -45.54
C ALA A 277 45.62 30.01 -46.26
N ARG A 278 44.67 30.96 -46.20
CA ARG A 278 44.85 32.32 -46.74
C ARG A 278 45.98 33.08 -46.03
N THR A 279 46.05 33.01 -44.71
CA THR A 279 47.11 33.67 -43.91
C THR A 279 48.50 33.14 -44.29
N VAL A 280 48.64 31.82 -44.42
CA VAL A 280 49.90 31.19 -44.86
C VAL A 280 50.23 31.63 -46.30
N GLY A 281 49.25 31.60 -47.20
CA GLY A 281 49.44 32.04 -48.59
C GLY A 281 49.91 33.50 -48.71
N PHE A 282 49.27 34.43 -47.99
CA PHE A 282 49.69 35.83 -47.97
C PHE A 282 51.05 36.04 -47.30
N SER A 283 51.38 35.27 -46.26
CA SER A 283 52.69 35.33 -45.62
C SER A 283 53.80 34.92 -46.60
N ILE A 284 53.60 33.84 -47.36
CA ILE A 284 54.54 33.41 -48.40
C ILE A 284 54.64 34.46 -49.52
N ALA A 285 53.50 34.98 -49.99
CA ALA A 285 53.47 35.98 -51.06
C ALA A 285 54.09 37.34 -50.67
N SER A 286 54.07 37.68 -49.37
CA SER A 286 54.68 38.91 -48.84
C SER A 286 56.19 38.98 -49.01
N VAL A 287 56.86 37.84 -49.16
CA VAL A 287 58.29 37.77 -49.49
C VAL A 287 58.57 38.38 -50.88
N VAL A 288 57.60 38.29 -51.80
CA VAL A 288 57.73 38.75 -53.19
C VAL A 288 57.20 40.17 -53.36
N VAL A 289 56.04 40.50 -52.76
CA VAL A 289 55.41 41.83 -52.89
C VAL A 289 54.94 42.33 -51.51
N PRO A 290 55.86 42.84 -50.66
CA PRO A 290 55.58 43.11 -49.25
C PRO A 290 54.50 44.18 -49.03
N PHE A 291 54.48 45.25 -49.83
CA PHE A 291 53.55 46.37 -49.63
C PHE A 291 52.07 46.01 -49.85
N VAL A 292 51.79 44.97 -50.64
CA VAL A 292 50.41 44.51 -50.91
C VAL A 292 50.00 43.43 -49.91
N PHE A 293 50.90 42.48 -49.65
CA PHE A 293 50.54 41.27 -48.89
C PHE A 293 50.71 41.40 -47.37
N ILE A 294 51.52 42.33 -46.86
CA ILE A 294 51.63 42.54 -45.39
C ILE A 294 50.29 43.00 -44.78
N PRO A 295 49.57 44.02 -45.32
CA PRO A 295 48.27 44.40 -44.80
C PRO A 295 47.23 43.27 -44.90
N LEU A 296 47.26 42.50 -45.99
CA LEU A 296 46.38 41.34 -46.18
C LEU A 296 46.68 40.21 -45.18
N ALA A 297 47.96 39.95 -44.87
CA ALA A 297 48.36 38.98 -43.87
C ALA A 297 47.94 39.39 -42.46
N VAL A 298 48.05 40.68 -42.11
CA VAL A 298 47.56 41.21 -40.82
C VAL A 298 46.04 41.08 -40.70
N ASN A 299 45.30 41.40 -41.76
CA ASN A 299 43.84 41.27 -41.75
C ASN A 299 43.40 39.80 -41.64
N ALA A 300 44.03 38.90 -42.40
CA ALA A 300 43.78 37.46 -42.33
C ALA A 300 44.14 36.89 -40.94
N SER A 301 45.18 37.42 -40.28
CA SER A 301 45.51 37.03 -38.91
C SER A 301 44.47 37.47 -37.89
N LYS A 302 43.89 38.68 -38.03
CA LYS A 302 42.78 39.12 -37.16
C LYS A 302 41.54 38.26 -37.37
N GLU A 303 41.19 38.00 -38.63
CA GLU A 303 40.09 37.08 -38.99
C GLU A 303 40.30 35.70 -38.34
N ARG A 304 41.52 35.16 -38.38
CA ARG A 304 41.84 33.88 -37.72
C ARG A 304 41.61 33.91 -36.20
N GLU A 305 41.96 35.01 -35.52
CA GLU A 305 41.79 35.16 -34.07
C GLU A 305 40.30 35.24 -33.71
N GLU A 306 39.51 36.00 -34.46
CA GLU A 306 38.05 36.07 -34.31
C GLU A 306 37.41 34.68 -34.52
N ARG A 307 37.78 33.97 -35.60
CA ARG A 307 37.29 32.60 -35.84
C ARG A 307 37.70 31.61 -34.75
N HIS A 308 38.88 31.78 -34.14
CA HIS A 308 39.28 30.93 -33.03
C HIS A 308 38.40 31.15 -31.80
N LYS A 309 38.06 32.40 -31.50
CA LYS A 309 37.15 32.77 -30.42
C LYS A 309 35.76 32.17 -30.63
N ASP A 310 35.22 32.26 -31.86
CA ASP A 310 33.93 31.66 -32.22
C ASP A 310 33.91 30.14 -31.97
N VAL A 311 34.97 29.42 -32.39
CA VAL A 311 35.10 27.97 -32.15
C VAL A 311 35.10 27.64 -30.65
N CYS A 312 35.84 28.40 -29.85
CA CYS A 312 35.87 28.20 -28.39
C CYS A 312 34.51 28.47 -27.73
N GLU A 313 33.79 29.49 -28.19
CA GLU A 313 32.45 29.80 -27.68
C GLU A 313 31.44 28.68 -28.02
N ILE A 314 31.45 28.19 -29.26
CA ILE A 314 30.58 27.09 -29.70
C ILE A 314 30.93 25.80 -28.94
N GLU A 315 32.21 25.50 -28.72
CA GLU A 315 32.63 24.33 -27.94
C GLU A 315 32.15 24.41 -26.48
N GLY A 316 32.18 25.61 -25.88
CA GLY A 316 31.63 25.88 -24.56
C GLY A 316 30.12 25.58 -24.49
N ARG A 317 29.34 26.12 -25.44
CA ARG A 317 27.88 25.86 -25.54
C ARG A 317 27.58 24.36 -25.74
N ARG A 318 28.37 23.67 -26.56
CA ARG A 318 28.24 22.21 -26.77
C ARG A 318 28.48 21.42 -25.48
N LYS A 319 29.52 21.74 -24.71
CA LYS A 319 29.82 21.08 -23.43
C LYS A 319 28.70 21.31 -22.41
N GLU A 320 28.17 22.53 -22.35
CA GLU A 320 27.04 22.85 -21.50
C GLU A 320 25.78 22.06 -21.87
N ALA A 321 25.42 22.03 -23.15
CA ALA A 321 24.26 21.28 -23.63
C ALA A 321 24.41 19.77 -23.39
N SER A 322 25.63 19.22 -23.56
CA SER A 322 25.93 17.81 -23.23
C SER A 322 25.72 17.52 -21.75
N CYS A 323 26.21 18.39 -20.85
CA CYS A 323 26.03 18.24 -19.41
C CYS A 323 24.54 18.30 -19.00
N LEU A 324 23.76 19.19 -19.64
CA LEU A 324 22.30 19.24 -19.43
C LEU A 324 21.60 17.97 -19.88
N ARG A 325 22.01 17.39 -21.01
CA ARG A 325 21.48 16.12 -21.51
C ARG A 325 21.72 14.99 -20.51
N ASP A 326 22.96 14.79 -20.07
CA ASP A 326 23.32 13.70 -19.16
C ASP A 326 22.55 13.82 -17.82
N ARG A 327 22.26 15.05 -17.37
CA ARG A 327 21.40 15.29 -16.21
C ARG A 327 19.96 14.86 -16.46
N LEU A 328 19.37 15.26 -17.58
CA LEU A 328 18.00 14.89 -17.93
C LEU A 328 17.85 13.38 -18.14
N ASP A 329 18.87 12.71 -18.71
CA ASP A 329 18.90 11.25 -18.81
C ASP A 329 18.85 10.61 -17.40
N GLY A 330 19.62 11.15 -16.45
CA GLY A 330 19.53 10.74 -15.04
C GLY A 330 18.14 10.92 -14.44
N LEU A 331 17.44 12.02 -14.78
CA LEU A 331 16.06 12.25 -14.34
C LEU A 331 15.10 11.23 -14.95
N GLN A 332 15.26 10.93 -16.23
CA GLN A 332 14.44 9.96 -16.93
C GLN A 332 14.57 8.57 -16.30
N ILE A 333 15.79 8.11 -16.02
CA ILE A 333 16.04 6.83 -15.34
C ILE A 333 15.38 6.82 -13.95
N GLY A 334 15.48 7.93 -13.20
CA GLY A 334 14.81 8.07 -11.90
C GLY A 334 13.29 7.96 -12.02
N LEU A 335 12.69 8.65 -12.98
CA LEU A 335 11.25 8.60 -13.24
C LEU A 335 10.79 7.20 -13.68
N GLU A 336 11.55 6.52 -14.52
CA GLU A 336 11.27 5.13 -14.94
C GLU A 336 11.23 4.18 -13.74
N ARG A 337 12.22 4.27 -12.84
CA ARG A 337 12.22 3.48 -11.59
C ARG A 337 11.02 3.79 -10.70
N THR A 338 10.62 5.06 -10.59
CA THR A 338 9.41 5.41 -9.81
C THR A 338 8.13 4.85 -10.45
N LEU A 339 8.04 4.81 -11.78
CA LEU A 339 6.91 4.23 -12.48
C LEU A 339 6.86 2.70 -12.33
N GLU A 340 8.01 2.03 -12.37
CA GLU A 340 8.11 0.59 -12.10
C GLU A 340 7.64 0.26 -10.67
N ALA A 341 8.16 0.96 -9.67
CA ALA A 341 7.77 0.76 -8.26
C ALA A 341 6.27 1.05 -8.02
N ALA A 342 5.72 2.07 -8.67
CA ALA A 342 4.30 2.37 -8.59
C ALA A 342 3.44 1.30 -9.31
N THR A 343 3.92 0.75 -10.42
CA THR A 343 3.25 -0.36 -11.12
C THR A 343 3.22 -1.63 -10.28
N GLU A 344 4.33 -1.96 -9.61
CA GLU A 344 4.38 -3.05 -8.63
C GLU A 344 3.39 -2.83 -7.48
N SER A 345 3.28 -1.58 -6.99
CA SER A 345 2.33 -1.21 -5.95
C SER A 345 0.87 -1.38 -6.40
N ILE A 346 0.54 -1.05 -7.67
CA ILE A 346 -0.80 -1.31 -8.25
C ILE A 346 -1.09 -2.81 -8.28
N GLN A 347 -0.15 -3.63 -8.79
CA GLN A 347 -0.32 -5.08 -8.84
C GLN A 347 -0.53 -5.69 -7.44
N ASN A 348 0.18 -5.17 -6.44
CA ASN A 348 -0.02 -5.56 -5.05
C ASN A 348 -1.41 -5.18 -4.54
N CYS A 349 -1.92 -3.98 -4.85
CA CYS A 349 -3.28 -3.59 -4.49
C CYS A 349 -4.34 -4.45 -5.17
N GLU A 350 -4.18 -4.77 -6.46
CA GLU A 350 -5.08 -5.66 -7.19
C GLU A 350 -5.11 -7.07 -6.58
N ARG A 351 -3.95 -7.60 -6.19
CA ARG A 351 -3.82 -8.88 -5.47
C ARG A 351 -4.54 -8.84 -4.13
N LEU A 352 -4.34 -7.78 -3.35
CA LEU A 352 -4.99 -7.60 -2.05
C LEU A 352 -6.51 -7.47 -2.19
N ARG A 353 -6.99 -6.71 -3.18
CA ARG A 353 -8.42 -6.62 -3.51
C ARG A 353 -8.99 -7.99 -3.88
N ALA A 354 -8.27 -8.80 -4.66
CA ALA A 354 -8.72 -10.15 -5.01
C ALA A 354 -8.86 -11.05 -3.77
N GLN A 355 -7.95 -10.92 -2.80
CA GLN A 355 -8.04 -11.64 -1.52
C GLN A 355 -9.25 -11.19 -0.70
N VAL A 356 -9.46 -9.87 -0.56
CA VAL A 356 -10.61 -9.31 0.18
C VAL A 356 -11.94 -9.67 -0.49
N ARG A 357 -12.00 -9.72 -1.83
CA ARG A 357 -13.21 -10.06 -2.59
C ARG A 357 -13.74 -11.48 -2.31
N GLY A 358 -12.88 -12.42 -1.91
CA GLY A 358 -13.31 -13.79 -1.56
C GLY A 358 -14.04 -13.88 -0.21
N ILE A 359 -13.69 -13.02 0.75
CA ILE A 359 -14.25 -13.02 2.12
C ILE A 359 -15.79 -12.84 2.13
N PRO A 360 -16.39 -11.85 1.44
CA PRO A 360 -17.84 -11.69 1.47
C PRO A 360 -18.59 -12.86 0.84
N GLU A 361 -18.05 -13.52 -0.19
CA GLU A 361 -18.68 -14.73 -0.76
C GLU A 361 -18.68 -15.89 0.23
N GLU A 362 -17.56 -16.11 0.94
CA GLU A 362 -17.47 -17.13 1.99
C GLU A 362 -18.44 -16.84 3.13
N LEU A 363 -18.48 -15.58 3.61
CA LEU A 363 -19.37 -15.17 4.70
C LEU A 363 -20.85 -15.23 4.29
N ARG A 364 -21.17 -14.91 3.04
CA ARG A 364 -22.54 -15.07 2.50
C ARG A 364 -22.95 -16.53 2.46
N ARG A 365 -22.09 -17.45 1.98
CA ARG A 365 -22.38 -18.89 2.03
C ARG A 365 -22.53 -19.39 3.46
N PHE A 366 -21.74 -18.85 4.38
CA PHE A 366 -21.87 -19.14 5.81
C PHE A 366 -23.21 -18.67 6.37
N GLU A 367 -23.63 -17.44 6.06
CA GLU A 367 -24.94 -16.89 6.44
C GLU A 367 -26.12 -17.66 5.82
N GLU A 368 -26.04 -18.03 4.54
CA GLU A 368 -27.05 -18.85 3.86
C GLU A 368 -27.23 -20.20 4.58
N ARG A 369 -26.13 -20.81 5.04
CA ARG A 369 -26.19 -22.03 5.87
C ARG A 369 -26.84 -21.75 7.21
N ILE A 370 -26.46 -20.68 7.92
CA ILE A 370 -27.12 -20.29 9.18
C ILE A 370 -28.63 -20.13 8.98
N HIS A 371 -29.06 -19.43 7.93
CA HIS A 371 -30.49 -19.24 7.64
C HIS A 371 -31.22 -20.54 7.33
N GLN A 372 -30.61 -21.43 6.53
CA GLN A 372 -31.19 -22.74 6.24
C GLN A 372 -31.36 -23.55 7.53
N LYS A 373 -30.36 -23.55 8.41
CA LYS A 373 -30.44 -24.25 9.70
C LYS A 373 -31.48 -23.62 10.62
N LYS A 374 -31.55 -22.29 10.69
CA LYS A 374 -32.57 -21.58 11.46
C LYS A 374 -33.98 -21.96 11.01
N ARG A 375 -34.24 -22.01 9.70
CA ARG A 375 -35.55 -22.41 9.16
C ARG A 375 -35.96 -23.80 9.64
N MET A 376 -35.05 -24.76 9.59
CA MET A 376 -35.29 -26.11 10.09
C MET A 376 -35.51 -26.12 11.61
N LEU A 377 -34.77 -25.30 12.38
CA LEU A 377 -35.00 -25.17 13.82
C LEU A 377 -36.38 -24.57 14.14
N THR A 378 -36.88 -23.64 13.34
CA THR A 378 -38.21 -23.04 13.57
C THR A 378 -39.33 -24.04 13.29
N GLU A 379 -39.21 -24.80 12.20
CA GLU A 379 -40.12 -25.92 11.91
C GLU A 379 -40.08 -26.94 13.04
N PHE A 380 -38.89 -27.24 13.57
CA PHE A 380 -38.69 -28.14 14.68
C PHE A 380 -39.32 -27.62 15.99
N SER A 381 -39.09 -26.34 16.33
CA SER A 381 -39.63 -25.72 17.54
C SER A 381 -41.16 -25.72 17.51
N GLN A 382 -41.75 -25.52 16.33
CA GLN A 382 -43.20 -25.62 16.16
C GLN A 382 -43.68 -27.05 16.45
N SER A 383 -43.04 -28.07 15.89
CA SER A 383 -43.40 -29.47 16.15
C SER A 383 -43.27 -29.86 17.64
N LEU A 384 -42.25 -29.35 18.34
CA LEU A 384 -42.15 -29.55 19.80
C LEU A 384 -43.26 -28.84 20.55
N HIS A 385 -43.60 -27.62 20.13
CA HIS A 385 -44.66 -26.87 20.78
C HIS A 385 -46.01 -27.54 20.59
N ASP A 386 -46.32 -28.01 19.38
CA ASP A 386 -47.54 -28.77 19.08
C ASP A 386 -47.57 -30.07 19.91
N ALA A 387 -46.43 -30.75 20.07
CA ALA A 387 -46.30 -31.92 20.94
C ALA A 387 -46.51 -31.58 22.44
N GLU A 388 -46.01 -30.43 22.90
CA GLU A 388 -46.24 -29.91 24.25
C GLU A 388 -47.71 -29.56 24.48
N THR A 389 -48.34 -28.82 23.57
CA THR A 389 -49.73 -28.38 23.74
C THR A 389 -50.70 -29.52 23.55
N ASP A 390 -50.59 -30.26 22.45
CA ASP A 390 -51.61 -31.23 22.06
C ASP A 390 -51.38 -32.56 22.77
N GLY A 391 -50.12 -33.02 22.82
CA GLY A 391 -49.75 -34.28 23.46
C GLY A 391 -49.96 -34.25 24.97
N VAL A 392 -49.49 -33.20 25.66
CA VAL A 392 -49.65 -33.11 27.12
C VAL A 392 -51.09 -32.87 27.51
N MET A 393 -51.84 -32.04 26.76
CA MET A 393 -53.26 -31.83 27.05
C MET A 393 -54.05 -33.11 26.83
N ALA A 394 -53.85 -33.80 25.70
CA ALA A 394 -54.51 -35.07 25.43
C ALA A 394 -54.17 -36.10 26.52
N PHE A 395 -52.92 -36.15 26.98
CA PHE A 395 -52.49 -37.05 28.04
C PHE A 395 -53.11 -36.70 29.40
N GLN A 396 -53.20 -35.41 29.73
CA GLN A 396 -53.81 -34.92 30.97
C GLN A 396 -55.31 -35.28 31.06
N TYR A 397 -56.01 -35.30 29.91
CA TYR A 397 -57.44 -35.63 29.83
C TYR A 397 -57.72 -37.08 29.43
N SER A 398 -56.70 -37.94 29.29
CA SER A 398 -56.93 -39.33 28.92
C SER A 398 -57.67 -40.05 30.05
N GLU A 399 -58.79 -40.67 29.70
CA GLU A 399 -59.60 -41.42 30.67
C GLU A 399 -59.16 -42.88 30.75
N THR A 400 -58.48 -43.35 29.69
CA THR A 400 -58.02 -44.74 29.58
C THR A 400 -56.50 -44.84 29.42
N LEU A 401 -55.95 -45.97 29.89
CA LEU A 401 -54.54 -46.34 29.66
C LEU A 401 -54.22 -46.50 28.16
N GLN A 402 -55.20 -46.92 27.36
CA GLN A 402 -55.02 -47.12 25.92
C GLN A 402 -54.83 -45.78 25.19
N GLU A 403 -55.66 -44.78 25.49
CA GLU A 403 -55.52 -43.42 24.96
C GLU A 403 -54.16 -42.81 25.34
N GLY A 404 -53.75 -42.96 26.60
CA GLY A 404 -52.44 -42.47 27.06
C GLY A 404 -51.26 -43.12 26.31
N ARG A 405 -51.36 -44.41 25.95
CA ARG A 405 -50.34 -45.11 25.15
C ARG A 405 -50.27 -44.60 23.72
N GLU A 406 -51.41 -44.40 23.07
CA GLU A 406 -51.47 -43.91 21.68
C GLU A 406 -50.87 -42.50 21.57
N ILE A 407 -51.15 -41.62 22.54
CA ILE A 407 -50.59 -40.26 22.59
C ILE A 407 -49.06 -40.29 22.76
N ILE A 408 -48.55 -41.15 23.66
CA ILE A 408 -47.11 -41.31 23.87
C ILE A 408 -46.42 -41.91 22.64
N GLU A 409 -47.05 -42.86 21.94
CA GLU A 409 -46.53 -43.38 20.68
C GLU A 409 -46.40 -42.30 19.60
N GLU A 410 -47.36 -41.39 19.51
CA GLU A 410 -47.29 -40.26 18.58
C GLU A 410 -46.17 -39.28 18.97
N LEU A 411 -46.01 -38.97 20.26
CA LEU A 411 -44.87 -38.19 20.76
C LEU A 411 -43.52 -38.86 20.46
N LEU A 412 -43.45 -40.19 20.51
CA LEU A 412 -42.24 -40.95 20.17
C LEU A 412 -42.03 -41.08 18.66
N ARG A 413 -43.04 -40.89 17.82
CA ARG A 413 -42.84 -40.75 16.37
C ARG A 413 -42.11 -39.46 16.06
N VAL A 414 -42.47 -38.36 16.72
CA VAL A 414 -41.74 -37.09 16.63
C VAL A 414 -40.25 -37.31 16.93
N LYS A 415 -39.90 -38.13 17.93
CA LYS A 415 -38.49 -38.50 18.22
C LYS A 415 -37.72 -39.07 17.02
N LYS A 416 -38.36 -39.84 16.13
CA LYS A 416 -37.67 -40.44 14.96
C LYS A 416 -37.24 -39.40 13.95
N ASP A 417 -37.99 -38.30 13.85
CA ASP A 417 -37.61 -37.16 13.03
C ASP A 417 -36.47 -36.34 13.71
N PHE A 418 -36.17 -36.65 14.98
CA PHE A 418 -35.31 -35.88 15.88
C PHE A 418 -34.01 -36.64 16.22
N ASP A 419 -33.45 -37.40 15.26
CA ASP A 419 -32.21 -38.13 15.49
C ASP A 419 -31.07 -37.15 15.87
N PRO A 420 -30.52 -37.23 17.12
CA PRO A 420 -29.41 -36.38 17.55
C PRO A 420 -28.18 -36.52 16.67
N ALA A 421 -28.00 -37.68 16.02
CA ALA A 421 -26.91 -37.88 15.06
C ALA A 421 -27.08 -37.00 13.81
N ASN A 422 -28.32 -36.78 13.35
CA ASN A 422 -28.61 -35.82 12.29
C ASN A 422 -28.39 -34.38 12.75
N LEU A 423 -28.51 -34.12 14.05
CA LEU A 423 -28.26 -32.80 14.65
C LEU A 423 -26.76 -32.45 14.69
N GLY A 424 -25.90 -33.44 14.91
CA GLY A 424 -24.45 -33.29 14.70
C GLY A 424 -24.10 -32.95 13.24
N ASN A 425 -24.77 -33.59 12.28
CA ASN A 425 -24.64 -33.27 10.85
C ASN A 425 -25.25 -31.90 10.50
N LEU A 426 -26.24 -31.43 11.27
CA LEU A 426 -26.82 -30.10 11.11
C LEU A 426 -25.83 -28.98 11.47
N LEU A 427 -24.89 -29.24 12.38
CA LEU A 427 -23.90 -28.27 12.87
C LEU A 427 -22.55 -28.32 12.16
N GLN A 428 -22.32 -29.30 11.29
CA GLN A 428 -21.23 -29.27 10.32
C GLN A 428 -21.52 -28.19 9.28
N MET A 429 -21.31 -26.92 9.63
CA MET A 429 -21.23 -25.82 8.67
C MET A 429 -19.86 -25.81 8.02
#